data_AF-A0A1X0S3T3-F1
#
_entry.id   AF-A0A1X0S3T3-F1
#
_cell.length_a   1.000
_cell.length_b   1.000
_cell.length_c   1.000
_cell.angle_alpha   90.00
_cell.angle_beta   90.00
_cell.angle_gamma   90.00
#
_symmetry.space_group_name_H-M   'P 1'
#
loop_
_entity.id
_entity.type
_entity.pdbx_description
1 polymer ?
#
loop_
_entity_poly.entity_id
_entity_poly.type
_entity_poly.pdbx_seq_one_letter_code
_entity_poly.pdbx_strand_id
1 'polypeptide(L)'
;KYITTNFSDNTSFTINKLQQKTILLLCIATMWGSRSDIGTLQTRNVRFKLDNDAYLTGVILFIRAPKEAQQKHSALGTLSQKSM
;
A
#
# COMPACT_ATOMS: atom_id res chain seq x y z
N LYS A 1 9.70 -10.91 -9.74
CA LYS A 1 8.82 -11.67 -10.66
C LYS A 1 7.97 -12.75 -9.97
N TYR A 2 8.31 -13.24 -8.77
CA TYR A 2 7.53 -14.29 -8.09
C TYR A 2 6.06 -13.93 -7.82
N ILE A 3 5.77 -12.72 -7.31
CA ILE A 3 4.40 -12.28 -7.00
C ILE A 3 3.55 -12.20 -8.27
N THR A 4 4.10 -11.67 -9.36
CA THR A 4 3.40 -11.53 -10.65
C THR A 4 3.10 -12.89 -11.31
N THR A 5 3.92 -13.92 -11.07
CA THR A 5 3.73 -15.25 -11.65
C THR A 5 2.85 -16.17 -10.80
N ASN A 6 2.78 -15.95 -9.47
CA ASN A 6 2.13 -16.89 -8.55
C ASN A 6 0.84 -16.35 -7.91
N PHE A 7 0.54 -15.06 -7.99
CA PHE A 7 -0.74 -14.55 -7.51
C PHE A 7 -1.81 -14.68 -8.58
N SER A 8 -2.95 -15.27 -8.20
CA SER A 8 -4.11 -15.42 -9.07
C SER A 8 -4.63 -14.07 -9.57
N ASP A 9 -5.23 -14.09 -10.75
CA ASP A 9 -5.84 -12.91 -11.37
C ASP A 9 -6.91 -12.30 -10.46
N ASN A 10 -6.84 -10.98 -10.31
CA ASN A 10 -7.76 -10.19 -9.50
C ASN A 10 -9.21 -10.28 -10.00
N THR A 11 -9.41 -10.51 -11.30
CA THR A 11 -10.73 -10.61 -11.93
C THR A 11 -11.57 -11.78 -11.38
N SER A 12 -10.90 -12.84 -10.90
CA SER A 12 -11.55 -14.05 -10.39
C SER A 12 -11.95 -13.98 -8.91
N PHE A 13 -11.57 -12.91 -8.21
CA PHE A 13 -11.73 -12.80 -6.77
C PHE A 13 -12.96 -11.99 -6.34
N THR A 14 -13.60 -12.47 -5.28
CA THR A 14 -14.61 -11.69 -4.56
C THR A 14 -13.96 -10.48 -3.88
N ILE A 15 -14.76 -9.45 -3.59
CA ILE A 15 -14.26 -8.24 -2.92
C ILE A 15 -13.51 -8.54 -1.61
N ASN A 16 -13.98 -9.52 -0.83
CA ASN A 16 -13.33 -9.92 0.42
C ASN A 16 -11.94 -10.52 0.15
N LYS A 17 -11.80 -11.40 -0.84
CA LYS A 17 -10.49 -11.94 -1.24
C LYS A 17 -9.55 -10.86 -1.76
N LEU A 18 -10.06 -9.87 -2.49
CA LEU A 18 -9.28 -8.72 -2.96
C LEU A 18 -8.79 -7.86 -1.79
N GLN A 19 -9.64 -7.62 -0.79
CA GLN A 19 -9.27 -6.89 0.43
C GLN A 19 -8.19 -7.63 1.23
N GLN A 20 -8.36 -8.94 1.43
CA GLN A 20 -7.37 -9.77 2.11
C GLN A 20 -6.02 -9.78 1.38
N LYS A 21 -6.04 -9.93 0.06
CA LYS A 21 -4.83 -9.85 -0.79
C LYS A 21 -4.15 -8.48 -0.67
N THR A 22 -4.94 -7.41 -0.67
CA THR A 22 -4.42 -6.04 -0.50
C THR A 22 -3.75 -5.86 0.85
N ILE A 23 -4.40 -6.29 1.93
CA ILE A 23 -3.82 -6.21 3.29
C ILE A 23 -2.53 -7.00 3.38
N LEU A 24 -2.50 -8.24 2.86
CA LEU A 24 -1.30 -9.09 2.90
C LEU A 24 -0.13 -8.44 2.15
N LEU A 25 -0.36 -8.01 0.90
CA LEU A 25 0.67 -7.36 0.09
C LEU A 25 1.15 -6.06 0.74
N LEU A 26 0.23 -5.32 1.35
CA LEU A 26 0.56 -4.07 2.00
C LEU A 26 1.43 -4.30 3.25
N CYS A 27 1.07 -5.25 4.10
CA CYS A 27 1.90 -5.67 5.25
C CYS A 27 3.30 -6.09 4.81
N ILE A 28 3.43 -6.85 3.71
CA ILE A 28 4.74 -7.26 3.18
C ILE A 28 5.54 -6.04 2.69
N ALA A 29 4.89 -5.12 1.98
CA ALA A 29 5.56 -3.97 1.38
C ALA A 29 6.01 -2.93 2.42
N THR A 30 5.24 -2.75 3.50
CA THR A 30 5.53 -1.74 4.53
C THR A 30 6.13 -2.31 5.80
N MET A 31 6.14 -3.64 5.97
CA MET A 31 6.42 -4.34 7.23
C MET A 31 5.50 -3.91 8.39
N TRP A 32 4.32 -3.39 8.07
CA TRP A 32 3.36 -2.92 9.07
C TRP A 32 2.52 -4.07 9.62
N GLY A 33 2.19 -4.01 10.91
CA GLY A 33 1.34 -5.00 11.56
C GLY A 33 -0.09 -4.95 11.04
N SER A 34 -0.64 -6.09 10.63
CA SER A 34 -2.00 -6.16 10.05
C SER A 34 -3.09 -5.59 10.96
N ARG A 35 -2.96 -5.73 12.29
CA ARG A 35 -3.93 -5.21 13.26
C ARG A 35 -3.58 -3.82 13.80
N SER A 36 -2.34 -3.63 14.27
CA SER A 36 -1.92 -2.40 14.95
C SER A 36 -1.80 -1.21 13.99
N ASP A 37 -1.25 -1.46 12.81
CA ASP A 37 -0.92 -0.43 11.84
C ASP A 37 -1.98 -0.34 10.74
N ILE A 38 -2.25 -1.46 10.03
CA ILE A 38 -3.23 -1.47 8.93
C ILE A 38 -4.67 -1.40 9.44
N GLY A 39 -4.97 -2.08 10.54
CA GLY A 39 -6.30 -2.05 11.16
C GLY A 39 -6.72 -0.67 11.67
N THR A 40 -5.77 0.26 11.86
CA THR A 40 -6.04 1.65 12.29
C THR A 40 -5.89 2.66 11.15
N LEU A 41 -5.58 2.21 9.93
CA LEU A 41 -5.42 3.06 8.76
C LEU A 41 -6.77 3.68 8.36
N GLN A 42 -6.80 5.00 8.26
CA GLN A 42 -7.98 5.76 7.87
C GLN A 42 -7.82 6.31 6.46
N THR A 43 -8.91 6.47 5.72
CA THR A 43 -8.91 7.00 4.34
C THR A 43 -8.15 8.31 4.20
N ARG A 44 -8.32 9.25 5.17
CA ARG A 44 -7.61 10.55 5.19
C ARG A 44 -6.09 10.45 5.28
N ASN A 45 -5.57 9.29 5.66
CA ASN A 45 -4.14 9.01 5.80
C ASN A 45 -3.55 8.28 4.57
N VAL A 46 -4.35 8.07 3.54
CA VAL A 46 -3.93 7.50 2.25
C VAL A 46 -3.90 8.64 1.24
N ARG A 47 -2.73 8.91 0.65
CA ARG A 47 -2.57 9.91 -0.41
C ARG A 47 -2.09 9.24 -1.69
N PHE A 48 -2.89 9.34 -2.74
CA PHE A 48 -2.52 8.86 -4.06
C PHE A 48 -1.59 9.87 -4.75
N LYS A 49 -0.49 9.38 -5.32
CA LYS A 49 0.35 10.13 -6.23
C LYS A 49 -0.11 9.82 -7.65
N LEU A 50 -0.51 10.86 -8.35
CA LEU A 50 -0.88 10.80 -9.76
C LEU A 50 0.22 11.48 -10.58
N ASP A 51 0.44 11.02 -11.82
CA ASP A 51 1.21 11.80 -12.79
C ASP A 51 0.36 12.90 -13.44
N ASN A 52 0.94 13.58 -14.45
CA ASN A 52 0.29 14.68 -15.17
C ASN A 52 -0.94 14.22 -15.96
N ASP A 53 -1.03 12.94 -16.32
CA ASP A 53 -2.13 12.34 -17.08
C ASP A 53 -3.16 11.66 -16.15
N ALA A 54 -3.07 11.93 -14.84
CA ALA A 54 -3.90 11.35 -13.78
C ALA A 54 -3.76 9.83 -13.60
N TYR A 55 -2.69 9.22 -14.09
CA TYR A 55 -2.39 7.82 -13.79
C TYR A 55 -1.79 7.67 -12.41
N LEU A 56 -2.23 6.63 -11.70
CA LEU A 56 -1.74 6.31 -10.38
C LEU A 56 -0.29 5.81 -10.44
N THR A 57 0.64 6.61 -9.94
CA THR A 57 2.08 6.29 -9.89
C THR A 57 2.53 5.78 -8.53
N GLY A 58 1.76 6.06 -7.47
CA GLY A 58 2.07 5.56 -6.14
C GLY A 58 1.06 5.95 -5.07
N VAL A 59 1.33 5.48 -3.86
CA VAL A 59 0.52 5.73 -2.67
C VAL A 59 1.44 6.07 -1.51
N ILE A 60 1.12 7.13 -0.80
CA ILE A 60 1.70 7.46 0.49
C ILE A 60 0.71 7.08 1.59
N LEU A 61 1.21 6.36 2.59
CA LEU A 61 0.46 5.95 3.76
C LEU A 61 1.03 6.59 5.01
N PHE A 62 0.12 7.08 5.88
CA PHE A 62 0.47 7.63 7.18
C PHE A 62 -0.21 6.84 8.30
N ILE A 63 0.52 6.51 9.36
CA ILE A 63 -0.08 6.01 10.60
C ILE A 63 0.15 7.06 11.67
N ARG A 64 -0.95 7.68 12.09
CA ARG A 64 -0.95 8.61 13.22
C ARG A 64 -1.16 7.80 14.49
N ALA A 65 -0.07 7.44 15.14
CA ALA A 65 -0.14 7.00 16.53
C ALA A 65 -0.57 8.20 17.42
N PRO A 66 -1.02 7.98 18.66
CA PRO A 66 -1.26 9.06 19.62
C PRO A 66 -0.01 9.95 19.73
N LYS A 67 -0.19 11.24 20.04
CA LYS A 67 0.84 12.32 19.97
C LYS A 67 2.21 12.00 20.60
N GLU A 68 2.31 10.97 21.43
CA GLU A 68 3.53 10.53 22.12
C GLU A 68 4.39 9.53 21.31
N ALA A 69 3.89 8.96 20.21
CA ALA A 69 4.64 8.01 19.38
C ALA A 69 4.98 8.59 18.00
N GLN A 70 6.19 8.26 17.50
CA GLN A 70 6.67 8.70 16.19
C GLN A 70 5.74 8.20 15.07
N GLN A 71 5.34 9.11 14.18
CA GLN A 71 4.49 8.81 13.04
C GLN A 71 5.23 7.88 12.05
N LYS A 72 4.61 6.76 11.68
CA LYS A 72 5.14 5.90 10.60
C LYS A 72 4.66 6.43 9.24
N HIS A 73 5.55 6.40 8.25
CA HIS A 73 5.27 6.80 6.89
C HIS A 73 5.90 5.83 5.90
N SER A 74 5.13 5.42 4.89
CA SER A 74 5.60 4.56 3.80
C SER A 74 5.12 5.12 2.46
N ALA A 75 6.03 5.24 1.51
CA ALA A 75 5.71 5.59 0.12
C ALA A 75 5.91 4.35 -0.75
N LEU A 76 4.84 3.94 -1.44
CA LEU A 76 4.82 2.81 -2.36
C LEU A 76 4.62 3.35 -3.78
N GLY A 77 5.41 2.91 -4.75
CA GLY A 77 5.29 3.38 -6.13
C GLY A 77 6.46 2.95 -7.00
N THR A 78 6.38 3.28 -8.29
CA THR A 78 7.47 3.02 -9.24
C THR A 78 8.66 3.95 -8.96
N LEU A 79 9.77 3.37 -8.52
CA LEU A 79 11.07 4.02 -8.65
C LEU A 79 11.36 4.09 -10.14
N SER A 80 11.17 5.24 -10.77
CA SER A 80 11.78 5.47 -12.09
C SER A 80 13.28 5.30 -11.91
N GLN A 81 13.84 4.19 -12.40
CA GLN A 81 15.27 4.07 -12.59
C GLN A 81 15.64 5.11 -13.64
N LYS A 82 16.06 6.29 -13.19
CA LYS A 82 16.87 7.15 -14.02
C LYS A 82 18.17 6.37 -14.24
N SER A 83 18.39 5.86 -15.44
CA SER A 83 19.67 5.27 -15.83
C SER A 83 20.76 6.29 -15.50
N MET A 84 21.65 5.94 -14.56
CA MET A 84 22.96 6.59 -14.49
C MET A 84 23.77 6.20 -15.71
#